data_AF-A0AA40AJI6-F1
#
_entry.id   AF-A0AA40AJI6-F1
#
_cell.length_a   1.000
_cell.length_b   1.000
_cell.length_c   1.000
_cell.angle_alpha   90.00
_cell.angle_beta   90.00
_cell.angle_gamma   90.00
#
_symmetry.space_group_name_H-M   'P 1'
#
loop_
_entity.id
_entity.type
_entity.pdbx_description
1 polymer ?
#
loop_
_entity_poly.entity_id
_entity_poly.type
_entity_poly.pdbx_seq_one_letter_code
_entity_poly.pdbx_strand_id
1 'polypeptide(L)'
;GGPTGIEFAAELHDLIYDGLARLYPDLLRFVRITVYDVTPKVLPMFGQALVKYAMDTFARHGIDVRTEHHLERLRPADEDLGNRHGALRIKVQELGDDEVGAGLVF
;
A
#
# COMPACT_ATOMS: atom_id res chain seq x y z
N GLY A 1 -1.92 -7.68 -6.91
CA GLY A 1 -3.08 -6.81 -7.18
C GLY A 1 -4.22 -7.57 -7.84
N GLY A 2 -4.59 -8.72 -7.26
CA GLY A 2 -5.89 -9.31 -7.51
C GLY A 2 -7.02 -8.46 -6.91
N PRO A 3 -8.29 -8.76 -7.24
CA PRO A 3 -9.45 -7.94 -6.83
C PRO A 3 -9.50 -7.69 -5.32
N THR A 4 -9.22 -8.70 -4.51
CA THR A 4 -9.27 -8.58 -3.04
C THR A 4 -8.30 -7.54 -2.47
N GLY A 5 -7.05 -7.52 -2.94
CA GLY A 5 -6.06 -6.56 -2.41
C GLY A 5 -6.37 -5.12 -2.82
N ILE A 6 -6.96 -4.95 -4.00
CA ILE A 6 -7.42 -3.67 -4.55
C ILE A 6 -8.64 -3.16 -3.76
N GLU A 7 -9.63 -4.01 -3.52
CA GLU A 7 -10.81 -3.69 -2.70
C GLU A 7 -10.40 -3.33 -1.28
N PHE A 8 -9.51 -4.11 -0.66
CA PHE A 8 -9.03 -3.82 0.68
C PHE A 8 -8.32 -2.46 0.77
N ALA A 9 -7.51 -2.10 -0.22
CA ALA A 9 -6.83 -0.80 -0.24
C ALA A 9 -7.82 0.37 -0.36
N ALA A 10 -8.89 0.21 -1.15
CA ALA A 10 -9.96 1.19 -1.28
C ALA A 10 -10.73 1.37 0.04
N GLU A 11 -11.16 0.27 0.67
CA GLU A 11 -11.87 0.31 1.95
C GLU A 11 -11.00 0.87 3.08
N LEU A 12 -9.70 0.56 3.08
CA LEU A 12 -8.76 1.13 4.04
C LEU A 12 -8.61 2.64 3.86
N HIS A 13 -8.56 3.12 2.62
CA HIS A 13 -8.58 4.54 2.33
C HIS A 13 -9.87 5.18 2.87
N ASP A 14 -11.03 4.62 2.59
CA ASP A 14 -12.32 5.19 3.01
C ASP A 14 -12.45 5.22 4.53
N LEU A 15 -12.01 4.16 5.23
CA LEU A 15 -11.93 4.15 6.69
C LEU A 15 -11.08 5.30 7.24
N ILE A 16 -9.93 5.58 6.63
CA ILE A 16 -9.01 6.62 7.07
C ILE A 16 -9.58 8.01 6.77
N TYR A 17 -10.03 8.25 5.54
CA TYR A 17 -10.39 9.60 5.07
C TYR A 17 -11.83 9.99 5.40
N ASP A 18 -12.77 9.05 5.47
CA ASP A 18 -14.16 9.35 5.83
C ASP A 18 -14.42 9.15 7.33
N GLY A 19 -13.75 8.15 7.93
CA GLY A 19 -13.88 7.83 9.35
C GLY A 19 -12.92 8.62 10.23
N LEU A 20 -11.61 8.39 10.07
CA LEU A 20 -10.59 8.86 11.02
C LEU A 20 -10.18 10.32 10.81
N ALA A 21 -10.31 10.85 9.59
CA ALA A 21 -9.92 12.23 9.26
C ALA A 21 -10.58 13.29 10.17
N ARG A 22 -11.81 13.03 10.61
CA ARG A 22 -12.54 13.95 11.51
C ARG A 22 -11.98 13.95 12.94
N LEU A 23 -11.45 12.82 13.38
CA LEU A 23 -10.95 12.63 14.75
C LEU A 23 -9.46 12.95 14.85
N TYR A 24 -8.68 12.63 13.80
CA TYR A 24 -7.23 12.75 13.78
C TYR A 24 -6.72 13.41 12.49
N PRO A 25 -7.16 14.64 12.18
CA PRO A 25 -6.78 15.31 10.93
C PRO A 25 -5.26 15.47 10.79
N ASP A 26 -4.56 15.69 11.91
CA ASP A 26 -3.10 15.86 11.92
C ASP A 26 -2.34 14.59 11.53
N LEU A 27 -2.92 13.41 11.69
CA LEU A 27 -2.27 12.14 11.37
C LEU A 27 -2.31 11.81 9.87
N LEU A 28 -3.25 12.40 9.12
CA LEU A 28 -3.45 12.08 7.70
C LEU A 28 -2.19 12.32 6.86
N ARG A 29 -1.39 13.33 7.21
CA ARG A 29 -0.12 13.64 6.51
C ARG A 29 0.94 12.55 6.61
N PHE A 30 0.78 11.61 7.55
CA PHE A 30 1.69 10.49 7.76
C PHE A 30 1.17 9.18 7.15
N VAL A 31 -0.06 9.17 6.64
CA VAL A 31 -0.65 7.99 6.02
C VAL A 31 -0.16 7.87 4.58
N ARG A 32 0.31 6.68 4.23
CA ARG A 32 0.58 6.28 2.85
C ARG A 32 0.12 4.85 2.63
N ILE A 33 -0.67 4.64 1.60
CA ILE A 33 -1.16 3.31 1.19
C ILE A 33 -0.44 2.94 -0.10
N THR A 34 0.23 1.79 -0.11
CA THR A 34 0.89 1.27 -1.30
C THR A 34 0.54 -0.20 -1.52
N VAL A 35 0.06 -0.53 -2.72
CA VAL A 35 -0.26 -1.90 -3.14
C VAL A 35 0.83 -2.38 -4.08
N TYR A 36 1.50 -3.48 -3.71
CA TYR A 36 2.47 -4.16 -4.57
C TYR A 36 1.80 -5.32 -5.33
N ASP A 37 2.14 -5.46 -6.60
CA ASP A 37 1.69 -6.54 -7.46
C ASP A 37 2.86 -7.07 -8.31
N VAL A 38 3.01 -8.39 -8.36
CA VAL A 38 3.98 -9.05 -9.24
C VAL A 38 3.57 -8.99 -10.71
N THR A 39 2.27 -8.83 -10.98
CA THR A 39 1.76 -8.83 -12.34
C THR A 39 1.85 -7.43 -12.98
N PRO A 40 1.98 -7.34 -14.32
CA PRO A 40 2.05 -6.06 -15.03
C PRO A 40 0.70 -5.33 -15.09
N LYS A 41 -0.40 -6.02 -14.79
CA LYS A 41 -1.75 -5.45 -14.83
C LYS A 41 -2.52 -5.88 -13.60
N VAL A 42 -2.90 -4.89 -12.80
CA VAL A 42 -3.94 -5.09 -11.79
C VAL A 42 -5.27 -5.40 -12.48
N LEU A 43 -6.13 -6.14 -11.78
CA LEU A 43 -7.49 -6.42 -12.23
C LEU A 43 -7.58 -7.00 -13.67
N PRO A 44 -6.79 -8.06 -14.02
CA PRO A 44 -6.65 -8.52 -15.39
C PRO A 44 -7.96 -9.08 -16.00
N MET A 45 -8.96 -9.38 -15.17
CA MET A 45 -10.30 -9.81 -15.60
C MET A 45 -11.17 -8.68 -16.15
N PHE A 46 -10.75 -7.41 -16.04
CA PHE A 46 -11.50 -6.25 -16.53
C PHE A 46 -10.89 -5.67 -17.81
N GLY A 47 -11.72 -4.99 -18.61
CA GLY A 47 -11.27 -4.27 -19.81
C GLY A 47 -10.33 -3.11 -19.48
N GLN A 48 -9.46 -2.74 -20.44
CA GLN A 48 -8.42 -1.70 -20.25
C GLN A 48 -8.97 -0.36 -19.76
N ALA A 49 -10.16 0.06 -20.22
CA ALA A 49 -10.79 1.30 -19.79
C ALA A 49 -11.15 1.30 -18.30
N LEU A 50 -11.66 0.17 -17.77
CA LEU A 50 -11.99 0.00 -16.36
C LEU A 50 -10.73 -0.04 -15.49
N VAL A 51 -9.70 -0.76 -15.95
CA VAL A 51 -8.40 -0.80 -15.27
C VAL A 51 -7.79 0.61 -15.19
N LYS A 52 -7.78 1.35 -16.30
CA LYS A 52 -7.29 2.73 -16.32
C LYS A 52 -8.09 3.62 -15.36
N TYR A 53 -9.41 3.52 -15.39
CA TYR A 53 -10.27 4.29 -14.49
C TYR A 53 -9.98 3.99 -13.01
N ALA A 54 -9.82 2.71 -12.65
CA ALA A 54 -9.49 2.31 -11.29
C ALA A 54 -8.12 2.87 -10.85
N MET A 55 -7.10 2.74 -11.70
CA MET A 55 -5.74 3.26 -11.42
C MET A 55 -5.73 4.78 -11.27
N ASP A 56 -6.42 5.50 -12.16
CA ASP A 56 -6.56 6.96 -12.07
C ASP A 56 -7.29 7.37 -10.78
N THR A 57 -8.28 6.58 -10.35
CA THR A 57 -9.04 6.82 -9.13
C THR A 57 -8.16 6.62 -7.90
N PHE A 58 -7.40 5.53 -7.84
CA PHE A 58 -6.46 5.26 -6.75
C PHE A 58 -5.38 6.33 -6.63
N ALA A 59 -4.82 6.79 -7.75
CA ALA A 59 -3.86 7.88 -7.75
C ALA A 59 -4.46 9.18 -7.14
N ARG A 60 -5.73 9.50 -7.44
CA ARG A 60 -6.43 10.66 -6.84
C ARG A 60 -6.67 10.49 -5.34
N HIS A 61 -6.83 9.25 -4.89
CA HIS A 61 -7.01 8.88 -3.47
C HIS A 61 -5.69 8.70 -2.72
N GLY A 62 -4.54 8.95 -3.36
CA GLY A 62 -3.23 8.78 -2.72
C GLY A 62 -2.86 7.32 -2.44
N ILE A 63 -3.49 6.38 -3.16
CA ILE A 63 -3.15 4.96 -3.13
C ILE A 63 -2.15 4.68 -4.24
N ASP A 64 -0.91 4.38 -3.88
CA ASP A 64 0.14 4.04 -4.82
C ASP A 64 0.04 2.57 -5.24
N VAL A 65 -0.12 2.28 -6.52
CA VAL A 65 -0.09 0.91 -7.03
C VAL A 65 1.22 0.66 -7.78
N ARG A 66 1.99 -0.32 -7.31
CA ARG A 66 3.30 -0.71 -7.82
C ARG A 66 3.19 -2.09 -8.47
N THR A 67 3.00 -2.12 -9.79
CA THR A 67 2.96 -3.34 -10.61
C THR A 67 4.36 -3.80 -10.99
N GLU A 68 4.51 -5.09 -11.34
CA GLU A 68 5.82 -5.69 -11.62
C GLU A 68 6.82 -5.51 -10.47
N HIS A 69 6.33 -5.62 -9.22
CA HIS A 69 7.16 -5.56 -8.04
C HIS A 69 7.14 -6.89 -7.28
N HIS A 70 8.30 -7.54 -7.17
CA HIS A 70 8.46 -8.86 -6.57
C HIS A 70 8.97 -8.74 -5.13
N LEU A 71 8.12 -9.20 -4.21
CA LEU A 71 8.47 -9.33 -2.80
C LEU A 71 9.48 -10.47 -2.62
N GLU A 72 10.68 -10.15 -2.17
CA GLU A 72 11.73 -11.15 -1.90
C GLU A 72 11.74 -11.58 -0.44
N ARG A 73 11.56 -10.63 0.48
CA ARG A 73 11.68 -10.89 1.92
C ARG A 73 10.83 -9.94 2.75
N LEU A 74 10.29 -10.48 3.83
CA LEU A 74 9.65 -9.75 4.91
C LEU A 74 10.38 -10.05 6.21
N ARG A 75 10.72 -9.02 6.98
CA ARG A 75 11.32 -9.16 8.31
C ARG A 75 10.79 -8.08 9.26
N PRO A 76 10.80 -8.28 10.58
CA PRO A 76 10.61 -7.20 11.53
C PRO A 76 11.65 -6.09 11.31
N ALA A 77 11.24 -4.85 11.53
CA ALA A 77 12.15 -3.72 11.62
C ALA A 77 13.09 -3.87 12.82
N ASP A 78 14.17 -3.11 12.82
CA ASP A 78 15.21 -3.25 13.83
C ASP A 78 14.73 -2.72 15.20
N GLU A 79 15.25 -3.33 16.27
CA GLU A 79 15.06 -2.90 17.66
C GLU A 79 13.57 -2.73 18.08
N ASP A 80 13.26 -1.65 18.79
CA ASP A 80 11.94 -1.38 19.36
C ASP A 80 10.86 -1.22 18.28
N LEU A 81 11.21 -0.73 17.09
CA LEU A 81 10.28 -0.57 15.98
C LEU A 81 9.67 -1.91 15.54
N GLY A 82 10.48 -2.96 15.42
CA GLY A 82 9.97 -4.29 15.11
C GLY A 82 9.29 -4.95 16.30
N ASN A 83 9.95 -4.91 17.47
CA ASN A 83 9.54 -5.69 18.63
C ASN A 83 8.27 -5.16 19.32
N ARG A 84 8.10 -3.84 19.39
CA ARG A 84 7.01 -3.20 20.16
C ARG A 84 5.94 -2.59 19.28
N HIS A 85 6.30 -2.13 18.09
CA HIS A 85 5.39 -1.42 17.19
C HIS A 85 4.99 -2.24 15.96
N GLY A 86 5.55 -3.45 15.80
CA GLY A 86 5.21 -4.35 14.70
C GLY A 86 5.59 -3.79 13.32
N ALA A 87 6.53 -2.85 13.27
CA ALA A 87 7.03 -2.34 12.00
C ALA A 87 7.79 -3.43 11.26
N LEU A 88 7.63 -3.45 9.95
CA LEU A 88 8.20 -4.43 9.03
C LEU A 88 9.14 -3.74 8.05
N ARG A 89 10.12 -4.51 7.59
CA ARG A 89 10.96 -4.19 6.44
C ARG A 89 10.62 -5.15 5.32
N ILE A 90 10.36 -4.57 4.17
CA ILE A 90 9.97 -5.24 2.95
C ILE A 90 11.10 -5.10 1.94
N LYS A 91 11.66 -6.23 1.51
CA LYS A 91 12.61 -6.31 0.41
C LYS A 91 11.85 -6.56 -0.89
N VAL A 92 12.07 -5.68 -1.87
CA VAL A 92 11.44 -5.75 -3.19
C VAL A 92 12.55 -5.78 -4.23
N GLN A 93 12.52 -6.74 -5.14
CA GLN A 93 13.57 -7.01 -6.11
C GLN A 93 13.95 -5.76 -6.93
N GLU A 94 12.95 -4.99 -7.32
CA GLU A 94 13.06 -3.80 -8.18
C GLU A 94 13.65 -2.59 -7.44
N LEU A 95 13.78 -2.67 -6.11
CA LEU A 95 14.40 -1.63 -5.29
C LEU A 95 15.88 -1.92 -4.98
N GLY A 96 16.47 -2.95 -5.61
CA GLY A 96 17.88 -3.27 -5.43
C GLY A 96 18.18 -3.59 -3.97
N ASP A 97 19.18 -2.93 -3.36
CA ASP A 97 19.58 -3.17 -1.97
C ASP A 97 18.65 -2.54 -0.91
N ASP A 98 17.74 -1.66 -1.31
CA ASP A 98 16.89 -0.91 -0.40
C ASP A 98 15.73 -1.75 0.18
N GLU A 99 15.35 -1.45 1.42
CA GLU A 99 14.18 -2.02 2.09
C GLU A 99 13.16 -0.95 2.45
N VAL A 100 11.89 -1.21 2.14
CA VAL A 100 10.77 -0.31 2.43
C VAL A 100 10.22 -0.63 3.82
N GLY A 101 10.00 0.41 4.63
CA GLY A 101 9.29 0.27 5.90
C GLY A 101 7.77 0.17 5.71
N ALA A 102 7.13 -0.72 6.45
CA ALA A 102 5.67 -0.83 6.53
C ALA A 102 5.21 -1.04 7.97
N GLY A 103 4.18 -0.35 8.43
CA GLY A 103 3.65 -0.47 9.78
C GLY A 103 3.26 0.86 10.40
N LEU A 104 2.61 0.79 11.56
CA LEU A 104 2.27 1.96 12.36
C LEU A 104 3.49 2.35 13.19
N VAL A 105 4.05 3.52 12.87
CA VAL A 105 5.15 4.11 13.63
C VAL A 105 4.54 5.23 14.49
N PHE A 106 4.59 5.06 15.82
CA PHE A 106 4.10 6.04 16.79
C PHE A 106 5.25 6.83 17.39
#